data_AF-A0A7K3LD00-F1
#
_entry.id   AF-A0A7K3LD00-F1
#
_cell.length_a   1.000
_cell.length_b   1.000
_cell.length_c   1.000
_cell.angle_alpha   90.00
_cell.angle_beta   90.00
_cell.angle_gamma   90.00
#
_symmetry.space_group_name_H-M   'P 1'
#
loop_
_entity.id
_entity.type
_entity.pdbx_description
1 polymer ?
#
loop_
_entity_poly.entity_id
_entity_poly.type
_entity_poly.pdbx_seq_one_letter_code
_entity_poly.pdbx_strand_id
1 'polypeptide(L)'
;MTDDAKSRPPRDMRLPGSVAEIAASPPGPKIGAFFDLDGTLVAGFTAVILTRERFRSRDMGLAELFGMIQAGLNHQLGRIEFEELITTASSALRGRSISDLDEIGERLFIQKIAKRIYPEMRELVRAHQARGHTVVLSSSALTIQVEPVARFLGITNTLTNAFVTDENGVLTGEVVEPILWGPGKAAAVQKFAADHDIDLQDSYFYADGDEDVALMHLVGNPRPTNPEGKMASVARKRGWPILRFSSRGGGVLGQLRNLAGLGSMVPVGAGAIGLGLLSGSRRRGVNFFTSYFPHLLLSLNGVRLNVIGKENLTVTRPAVFIFNHRNQVDPVITASLVRDNWISVGKRELERDPIAGPLGKLTEMVFIDRDDAVSAVESLHEVEERAKRGLSVVIAPEGTRVDTTEVGPFKKGPFRIAMAAGIPIVPIVIRNAEVVAARDSMSANPGTVDVAVFPAIPVDDWTVDNLSDRIAEVRQLYLDTLADWPVDELPPWRPKSAAKPSAKKSAKKTAKKTRAHKAPANTPPSAGPKGGQ
;
A
#
# COMPACT_ATOMS: atom_id res chain seq x y z
N MET A 1 -36.73 -20.29 23.38
CA MET A 1 -35.42 -19.66 23.67
C MET A 1 -34.55 -19.89 22.46
N THR A 2 -34.55 -18.93 21.54
CA THR A 2 -33.80 -19.02 20.28
C THR A 2 -33.10 -17.69 20.08
N ASP A 3 -31.79 -17.80 19.87
CA ASP A 3 -30.78 -16.77 19.80
C ASP A 3 -31.11 -15.61 18.84
N ASP A 4 -30.90 -14.40 19.36
CA ASP A 4 -30.78 -13.14 18.64
C ASP A 4 -29.53 -13.17 17.74
N ALA A 5 -29.69 -13.72 16.54
CA ALA A 5 -28.76 -13.49 15.44
C ALA A 5 -28.92 -12.04 14.97
N LYS A 6 -28.09 -11.13 15.52
CA LYS A 6 -27.93 -9.75 15.03
C LYS A 6 -27.52 -9.79 13.55
N SER A 7 -28.50 -9.65 12.66
CA SER A 7 -28.30 -9.50 11.23
C SER A 7 -27.53 -8.22 10.95
N ARG A 8 -26.33 -8.33 10.37
CA ARG A 8 -25.66 -7.17 9.77
C ARG A 8 -26.52 -6.62 8.64
N PRO A 9 -26.73 -5.29 8.56
CA PRO A 9 -27.44 -4.70 7.43
C PRO A 9 -26.71 -5.02 6.10
N PRO A 10 -27.42 -5.37 5.02
CA PRO A 10 -26.83 -5.54 3.69
C PRO A 10 -26.12 -4.27 3.21
N ARG A 11 -25.00 -4.45 2.48
CA ARG A 11 -24.05 -3.41 2.06
C ARG A 11 -24.65 -2.29 1.19
N ASP A 12 -25.82 -2.49 0.60
CA ASP A 12 -26.45 -1.57 -0.35
C ASP A 12 -27.57 -0.70 0.25
N MET A 13 -27.80 -0.79 1.56
CA MET A 13 -28.79 0.10 2.17
C MET A 13 -28.24 1.52 2.25
N ARG A 14 -29.05 2.49 1.76
CA ARG A 14 -28.82 3.93 1.86
C ARG A 14 -29.03 4.43 3.29
N LEU A 15 -28.34 3.82 4.25
CA LEU A 15 -28.34 4.26 5.63
C LEU A 15 -27.44 5.49 5.77
N PRO A 16 -27.78 6.45 6.64
CA PRO A 16 -26.88 7.56 6.90
C PRO A 16 -25.50 7.08 7.38
N GLY A 17 -24.45 7.65 6.78
CA GLY A 17 -23.06 7.28 6.99
C GLY A 17 -22.56 6.09 6.17
N SER A 18 -23.31 5.67 5.15
CA SER A 18 -22.88 4.63 4.20
C SER A 18 -22.29 5.25 2.93
N VAL A 19 -21.43 4.50 2.24
CA VAL A 19 -20.96 4.85 0.89
C VAL A 19 -22.14 5.01 -0.09
N ALA A 20 -23.18 4.19 0.06
CA ALA A 20 -24.38 4.23 -0.77
C ALA A 20 -25.18 5.54 -0.59
N GLU A 21 -25.21 6.10 0.62
CA GLU A 21 -25.79 7.43 0.85
C GLU A 21 -25.03 8.50 0.06
N ILE A 22 -23.70 8.52 0.19
CA ILE A 22 -22.87 9.53 -0.48
C ILE A 22 -23.00 9.40 -2.01
N ALA A 23 -22.96 8.18 -2.54
CA ALA A 23 -23.15 7.94 -3.97
C ALA A 23 -24.51 8.46 -4.49
N ALA A 24 -25.54 8.49 -3.64
CA ALA A 24 -26.87 8.99 -3.98
C ALA A 24 -27.06 10.50 -3.72
N SER A 25 -26.10 11.17 -3.08
CA SER A 25 -26.16 12.61 -2.79
C SER A 25 -26.02 13.46 -4.08
N PRO A 26 -26.38 14.75 -4.08
CA PRO A 26 -26.16 15.61 -5.24
C PRO A 26 -24.66 15.71 -5.59
N PRO A 27 -24.26 15.87 -6.87
CA PRO A 27 -22.86 16.04 -7.22
C PRO A 27 -22.36 17.46 -7.05
N GLY A 28 -21.04 17.61 -7.01
CA GLY A 28 -20.35 18.86 -7.33
C GLY A 28 -19.73 19.57 -6.14
N PRO A 29 -18.91 20.60 -6.42
CA PRO A 29 -17.99 21.17 -5.44
C PRO A 29 -18.69 22.04 -4.38
N LYS A 30 -19.96 22.41 -4.60
CA LYS A 30 -20.76 23.19 -3.64
C LYS A 30 -21.11 22.41 -2.37
N ILE A 31 -20.92 21.09 -2.35
CA ILE A 31 -21.09 20.28 -1.15
C ILE A 31 -19.73 20.05 -0.52
N GLY A 32 -19.59 20.46 0.73
CA GLY A 32 -18.41 20.22 1.55
C GLY A 32 -18.50 18.87 2.26
N ALA A 33 -17.37 18.16 2.33
CA ALA A 33 -17.22 17.00 3.21
C ALA A 33 -16.03 17.24 4.13
N PHE A 34 -16.33 17.65 5.37
CA PHE A 34 -15.35 18.02 6.37
C PHE A 34 -15.07 16.82 7.29
N PHE A 35 -13.80 16.48 7.47
CA PHE A 35 -13.36 15.35 8.29
C PHE A 35 -12.45 15.84 9.40
N ASP A 36 -12.76 15.48 10.64
CA ASP A 36 -11.78 15.54 11.71
C ASP A 36 -10.74 14.41 11.59
N LEU A 37 -9.56 14.60 12.18
CA LEU A 37 -8.46 13.65 12.09
C LEU A 37 -8.48 12.62 13.22
N ASP A 38 -8.32 13.08 14.46
CA ASP A 38 -8.05 12.24 15.62
C ASP A 38 -9.35 11.64 16.13
N GLY A 39 -9.38 10.34 16.44
CA GLY A 39 -10.63 9.65 16.83
C GLY A 39 -11.63 9.43 15.68
N THR A 40 -11.53 10.21 14.60
CA THR A 40 -12.43 10.22 13.45
C THR A 40 -11.85 9.46 12.25
N LEU A 41 -10.88 10.04 11.51
CA LEU A 41 -10.21 9.34 10.40
C LEU A 41 -9.19 8.33 10.93
N VAL A 42 -8.49 8.68 12.00
CA VAL A 42 -7.43 7.90 12.64
C VAL A 42 -7.89 7.48 14.03
N ALA A 43 -7.77 6.19 14.35
CA ALA A 43 -8.10 5.71 15.68
C ALA A 43 -7.17 6.29 16.75
N GLY A 44 -7.72 7.01 17.73
CA GLY A 44 -6.99 7.64 18.84
C GLY A 44 -6.21 8.89 18.43
N PHE A 45 -5.51 9.48 19.40
CA PHE A 45 -4.84 10.78 19.24
C PHE A 45 -3.43 10.67 18.65
N THR A 46 -3.21 11.28 17.48
CA THR A 46 -1.93 11.35 16.78
C THR A 46 -0.87 12.13 17.57
N ALA A 47 -1.27 13.18 18.28
CA ALA A 47 -0.38 13.96 19.16
C ALA A 47 0.35 13.08 20.20
N VAL A 48 -0.35 12.10 20.80
CA VAL A 48 0.25 11.17 21.78
C VAL A 48 1.32 10.29 21.14
N ILE A 49 1.13 9.89 19.88
CA ILE A 49 2.10 9.08 19.14
C ILE A 49 3.38 9.88 18.87
N LEU A 50 3.23 11.14 18.45
CA LEU A 50 4.35 12.06 18.21
C LEU A 50 5.12 12.34 19.51
N THR A 51 4.43 12.71 20.59
CA THR A 51 5.05 12.97 21.90
C THR A 51 5.79 11.74 22.43
N ARG A 52 5.19 10.55 22.33
CA ARG A 52 5.84 9.30 22.76
C ARG A 52 7.08 8.97 21.95
N GLU A 53 7.10 9.28 20.65
CA GLU A 53 8.29 9.07 19.84
C GLU A 53 9.40 10.05 20.21
N ARG A 54 9.09 11.35 20.33
CA ARG A 54 10.08 12.35 20.76
C ARG A 54 10.69 12.00 22.11
N PHE A 55 9.90 11.46 23.05
CA PHE A 55 10.41 10.93 24.32
C PHE A 55 11.38 9.75 24.10
N ARG A 56 11.02 8.77 23.27
CA ARG A 56 11.86 7.57 23.01
C ARG A 56 13.15 7.91 22.29
N SER A 57 13.11 8.87 21.36
CA SER A 57 14.28 9.34 20.60
C SER A 57 15.17 10.29 21.39
N ARG A 58 14.79 10.65 22.64
CA ARG A 58 15.45 11.67 23.47
C ARG A 58 15.46 13.08 22.84
N ASP A 59 14.53 13.32 21.92
CA ASP A 59 14.33 14.61 21.23
C ASP A 59 13.43 15.58 22.02
N MET A 60 13.01 15.19 23.22
CA MET A 60 12.23 16.00 24.16
C MET A 60 13.08 16.37 25.37
N GLY A 61 13.17 17.68 25.64
CA GLY A 61 13.89 18.20 26.79
C GLY A 61 13.18 17.91 28.11
N LEU A 62 13.91 17.83 29.22
CA LEU A 62 13.33 17.60 30.56
C LEU A 62 12.37 18.73 30.98
N ALA A 63 12.66 19.97 30.58
CA ALA A 63 11.80 21.13 30.84
C ALA A 63 10.48 21.05 30.04
N GLU A 64 10.54 20.61 28.78
CA GLU A 64 9.37 20.41 27.91
C GLU A 64 8.46 19.30 28.46
N LEU A 65 9.04 18.16 28.85
CA LEU A 65 8.31 17.07 29.49
C LEU A 65 7.61 17.52 30.79
N PHE A 66 8.31 18.30 31.62
CA PHE A 66 7.74 18.80 32.87
C PHE A 66 6.57 19.76 32.63
N GLY A 67 6.68 20.65 31.63
CA GLY A 67 5.59 21.54 31.22
C GLY A 67 4.34 20.78 30.73
N MET A 68 4.53 19.73 29.92
CA MET A 68 3.41 18.87 29.47
C MET A 68 2.75 18.11 30.61
N ILE A 69 3.53 17.58 31.57
CA ILE A 69 3.00 16.87 32.73
C ILE A 69 2.18 17.81 33.62
N GLN A 70 2.68 19.03 33.89
CA GLN A 70 1.92 20.02 34.65
C GLN A 70 0.61 20.39 33.97
N ALA A 71 0.64 20.64 32.65
CA ALA A 71 -0.58 20.93 31.89
C ALA A 71 -1.59 19.76 31.92
N GLY A 72 -1.12 18.51 31.87
CA GLY A 72 -1.97 17.33 31.90
C GLY A 72 -2.63 17.04 33.26
N LEU A 73 -2.09 17.52 34.38
CA LEU A 73 -2.62 17.21 35.71
C LEU A 73 -3.84 18.06 36.12
N ASN A 74 -4.18 19.11 35.38
CA ASN A 74 -5.21 20.09 35.75
C ASN A 74 -6.62 19.87 35.12
N HIS A 75 -6.90 18.71 34.52
CA HIS A 75 -8.07 18.37 33.70
C HIS A 75 -9.44 19.08 33.91
N GLN A 76 -9.86 19.86 32.89
CA GLN A 76 -10.92 19.53 31.90
C GLN A 76 -10.59 20.32 30.62
N LEU A 77 -10.22 19.66 29.51
CA LEU A 77 -9.75 20.32 28.27
C LEU A 77 -10.74 21.37 27.73
N GLY A 78 -10.57 22.60 28.19
CA GLY A 78 -11.22 23.80 27.70
C GLY A 78 -10.35 24.51 26.69
N ARG A 79 -10.91 25.53 26.02
CA ARG A 79 -10.19 26.30 24.98
C ARG A 79 -8.87 26.89 25.49
N ILE A 80 -8.90 27.53 26.66
CA ILE A 80 -7.75 28.23 27.24
C ILE A 80 -6.61 27.25 27.54
N GLU A 81 -6.93 26.09 28.12
CA GLU A 81 -5.95 25.06 28.45
C GLU A 81 -5.30 24.45 27.19
N PHE A 82 -6.09 24.29 26.11
CA PHE A 82 -5.57 23.83 24.83
C PHE A 82 -4.66 24.88 24.16
N GLU A 83 -5.07 26.15 24.16
CA GLU A 83 -4.28 27.26 23.64
C GLU A 83 -2.94 27.39 24.40
N GLU A 84 -2.95 27.22 25.71
CA GLU A 84 -1.72 27.24 26.54
C GLU A 84 -0.82 26.03 26.26
N LEU A 85 -1.40 24.84 26.09
CA LEU A 85 -0.65 23.62 25.77
C LEU A 85 0.03 23.69 24.40
N ILE A 86 -0.69 24.12 23.36
CA ILE A 86 -0.12 24.22 22.02
C ILE A 86 0.93 25.34 21.96
N THR A 87 0.72 26.45 22.68
CA THR A 87 1.70 27.54 22.77
C THR A 87 2.98 27.09 23.47
N THR A 88 2.85 26.38 24.60
CA THR A 88 3.99 25.83 25.35
C THR A 88 4.78 24.83 24.51
N ALA A 89 4.09 23.90 23.85
CA ALA A 89 4.70 22.92 22.96
C ALA A 89 5.41 23.58 21.77
N SER A 90 4.83 24.66 21.22
CA SER A 90 5.42 25.40 20.10
C SER A 90 6.67 26.17 20.54
N SER A 91 6.64 26.82 21.69
CA SER A 91 7.79 27.53 22.26
C SER A 91 9.01 26.62 22.44
N ALA A 92 8.79 25.36 22.86
CA ALA A 92 9.85 24.37 23.01
C ALA A 92 10.52 23.95 21.68
N LEU A 93 9.88 24.23 20.54
CA LEU A 93 10.37 23.91 19.20
C LEU A 93 11.07 25.10 18.51
N ARG A 94 11.13 26.28 19.17
CA ARG A 94 11.79 27.48 18.64
C ARG A 94 13.21 27.17 18.15
N GLY A 95 13.55 27.66 16.97
CA GLY A 95 14.87 27.50 16.36
C GLY A 95 15.10 26.19 15.60
N ARG A 96 14.12 25.29 15.55
CA ARG A 96 14.16 24.09 14.68
C ARG A 96 13.67 24.41 13.28
N SER A 97 14.11 23.64 12.28
CA SER A 97 13.59 23.72 10.92
C SER A 97 12.22 23.04 10.81
N ILE A 98 11.29 23.64 10.07
CA ILE A 98 10.01 23.00 9.74
C ILE A 98 10.20 21.73 8.91
N SER A 99 11.21 21.71 8.02
CA SER A 99 11.52 20.55 7.17
C SER A 99 11.83 19.30 7.98
N ASP A 100 12.54 19.46 9.10
CA ASP A 100 12.91 18.34 9.96
C ASP A 100 11.66 17.76 10.64
N LEU A 101 10.70 18.62 11.01
CA LEU A 101 9.43 18.18 11.58
C LEU A 101 8.55 17.48 10.54
N ASP A 102 8.56 17.93 9.29
CA ASP A 102 7.84 17.29 8.19
C ASP A 102 8.38 15.87 7.94
N GLU A 103 9.70 15.69 7.93
CA GLU A 103 10.34 14.37 7.81
C GLU A 103 9.96 13.45 8.99
N ILE A 104 9.90 13.99 10.20
CA ILE A 104 9.43 13.24 11.38
C ILE A 104 7.95 12.84 11.20
N GLY A 105 7.11 13.77 10.74
CA GLY A 105 5.69 13.55 10.47
C GLY A 105 5.47 12.42 9.46
N GLU A 106 6.17 12.46 8.33
CA GLU A 106 6.10 11.44 7.29
C GLU A 106 6.56 10.06 7.78
N ARG A 107 7.70 10.02 8.48
CA ARG A 107 8.21 8.77 9.05
C ARG A 107 7.22 8.15 10.04
N LEU A 108 6.65 8.96 10.94
CA LEU A 108 5.65 8.50 11.90
C LEU A 108 4.36 8.05 11.22
N PHE A 109 3.97 8.74 10.14
CA PHE A 109 2.81 8.38 9.36
C PHE A 109 2.92 6.95 8.83
N ILE A 110 3.99 6.67 8.08
CA ILE A 110 4.26 5.36 7.46
C ILE A 110 4.37 4.25 8.52
N GLN A 111 5.09 4.51 9.61
CA GLN A 111 5.40 3.48 10.59
C GLN A 111 4.23 3.16 11.53
N LYS A 112 3.40 4.17 11.88
CA LYS A 112 2.47 4.06 13.01
C LYS A 112 1.05 4.54 12.71
N ILE A 113 0.87 5.62 11.95
CA ILE A 113 -0.44 6.27 11.78
C ILE A 113 -1.26 5.61 10.68
N ALA A 114 -0.67 5.26 9.53
CA ALA A 114 -1.39 4.71 8.37
C ALA A 114 -2.26 3.48 8.74
N LYS A 115 -1.73 2.56 9.54
CA LYS A 115 -2.46 1.37 10.01
C LYS A 115 -3.61 1.67 10.97
N ARG A 116 -3.70 2.89 11.51
CA ARG A 116 -4.74 3.35 12.44
C ARG A 116 -5.87 4.08 11.73
N ILE A 117 -5.70 4.41 10.44
CA ILE A 117 -6.78 4.94 9.60
C ILE A 117 -7.90 3.91 9.53
N TYR A 118 -9.14 4.36 9.79
CA TYR A 118 -10.32 3.52 9.64
C TYR A 118 -10.57 3.23 8.15
N PRO A 119 -10.60 1.95 7.72
CA PRO A 119 -10.96 1.59 6.35
C PRO A 119 -12.32 2.17 5.92
N GLU A 120 -13.29 2.15 6.83
CA GLU A 120 -14.63 2.66 6.60
C GLU A 120 -14.61 4.16 6.26
N MET A 121 -13.80 4.93 6.99
CA MET A 121 -13.65 6.36 6.72
C MET A 121 -12.92 6.64 5.40
N ARG A 122 -11.93 5.81 5.04
CA ARG A 122 -11.27 5.92 3.73
C ARG A 122 -12.26 5.69 2.57
N GLU A 123 -13.20 4.77 2.74
CA GLU A 123 -14.26 4.54 1.75
C GLU A 123 -15.21 5.75 1.64
N LEU A 124 -15.59 6.37 2.78
CA LEU A 124 -16.42 7.58 2.79
C LEU A 124 -15.73 8.77 2.13
N VAL A 125 -14.44 8.99 2.42
CA VAL A 125 -13.63 10.04 1.76
C VAL A 125 -13.63 9.84 0.25
N ARG A 126 -13.36 8.61 -0.22
CA ARG A 126 -13.37 8.28 -1.65
C ARG A 126 -14.73 8.48 -2.29
N ALA A 127 -15.81 8.13 -1.59
CA ALA A 127 -17.16 8.33 -2.10
C ALA A 127 -17.47 9.82 -2.33
N HIS A 128 -17.06 10.70 -1.40
CA HIS A 128 -17.19 12.15 -1.58
C HIS A 128 -16.34 12.69 -2.72
N GLN A 129 -15.08 12.25 -2.82
CA GLN A 129 -14.19 12.61 -3.93
C GLN A 129 -14.79 12.19 -5.28
N ALA A 130 -15.27 10.95 -5.40
CA ALA A 130 -15.91 10.44 -6.62
C ALA A 130 -17.19 11.20 -6.98
N ARG A 131 -17.88 11.75 -5.98
CA ARG A 131 -19.08 12.58 -6.17
C ARG A 131 -18.76 14.03 -6.55
N GLY A 132 -17.48 14.40 -6.54
CA GLY A 132 -17.01 15.75 -6.86
C GLY A 132 -17.24 16.76 -5.74
N HIS A 133 -17.47 16.30 -4.50
CA HIS A 133 -17.61 17.18 -3.34
C HIS A 133 -16.27 17.83 -2.99
N THR A 134 -16.31 19.01 -2.37
CA THR A 134 -15.11 19.63 -1.81
C THR A 134 -14.75 18.94 -0.50
N VAL A 135 -13.76 18.05 -0.56
CA VAL A 135 -13.30 17.29 0.61
C VAL A 135 -12.24 18.08 1.36
N VAL A 136 -12.42 18.21 2.68
CA VAL A 136 -11.58 19.03 3.55
C VAL A 136 -11.23 18.25 4.82
N LEU A 137 -9.94 18.19 5.16
CA LEU A 137 -9.47 17.67 6.43
C LEU A 137 -9.35 18.83 7.43
N SER A 138 -10.27 18.91 8.39
CA SER A 138 -10.36 19.98 9.38
C SER A 138 -10.04 19.44 10.77
N SER A 139 -8.88 19.78 11.31
CA SER A 139 -8.35 19.18 12.53
C SER A 139 -7.69 20.22 13.45
N SER A 140 -7.81 20.01 14.75
CA SER A 140 -7.09 20.77 15.77
C SER A 140 -5.62 20.34 15.91
N ALA A 141 -5.19 19.29 15.21
CA ALA A 141 -3.80 18.88 15.16
C ALA A 141 -2.96 19.84 14.29
N LEU A 142 -1.64 19.75 14.46
CA LEU A 142 -0.67 20.53 13.69
C LEU A 142 -0.54 20.01 12.25
N THR A 143 -0.20 20.89 11.32
CA THR A 143 0.04 20.59 9.89
C THR A 143 0.91 19.35 9.69
N ILE A 144 2.01 19.21 10.44
CA ILE A 144 2.95 18.07 10.37
C ILE A 144 2.30 16.70 10.66
N GLN A 145 1.19 16.67 11.39
CA GLN A 145 0.45 15.45 11.72
C GLN A 145 -0.65 15.17 10.69
N VAL A 146 -1.24 16.23 10.16
CA VAL A 146 -2.43 16.18 9.32
C VAL A 146 -2.07 15.95 7.85
N GLU A 147 -1.05 16.64 7.35
CA GLU A 147 -0.69 16.60 5.94
C GLU A 147 -0.32 15.20 5.40
N PRO A 148 0.49 14.38 6.10
CA PRO A 148 0.77 13.03 5.63
C PRO A 148 -0.50 12.19 5.45
N VAL A 149 -1.49 12.38 6.34
CA VAL A 149 -2.79 11.71 6.25
C VAL A 149 -3.63 12.28 5.11
N ALA A 150 -3.63 13.61 4.92
CA ALA A 150 -4.31 14.27 3.80
C ALA A 150 -3.80 13.75 2.46
N ARG A 151 -2.47 13.74 2.26
CA ARG A 151 -1.81 13.21 1.07
C ARG A 151 -2.18 11.76 0.81
N PHE A 152 -2.13 10.93 1.86
CA PHE A 152 -2.47 9.51 1.76
C PHE A 152 -3.93 9.25 1.35
N LEU A 153 -4.85 10.10 1.82
CA LEU A 153 -6.27 10.02 1.49
C LEU A 153 -6.64 10.77 0.21
N GLY A 154 -5.70 11.48 -0.42
CA GLY A 154 -5.95 12.33 -1.58
C GLY A 154 -6.81 13.57 -1.27
N ILE A 155 -6.78 14.04 -0.02
CA ILE A 155 -7.48 15.25 0.40
C ILE A 155 -6.56 16.45 0.16
N THR A 156 -6.97 17.36 -0.71
CA THR A 156 -6.15 18.53 -1.11
C THR A 156 -6.38 19.75 -0.23
N ASN A 157 -7.50 19.83 0.48
CA ASN A 157 -7.83 20.97 1.34
C ASN A 157 -7.63 20.59 2.81
N THR A 158 -6.83 21.36 3.54
CA THR A 158 -6.57 21.15 4.97
C THR A 158 -6.86 22.43 5.74
N LEU A 159 -7.49 22.29 6.91
CA LEU A 159 -7.70 23.36 7.89
C LEU A 159 -7.09 22.87 9.20
N THR A 160 -5.91 23.37 9.55
CA THR A 160 -5.09 22.85 10.65
C THR A 160 -4.42 23.97 11.42
N ASN A 161 -3.96 23.67 12.64
CA ASN A 161 -3.02 24.54 13.33
C ASN A 161 -1.66 24.49 12.62
N ALA A 162 -1.01 25.64 12.45
CA ALA A 162 0.27 25.74 11.76
C ALA A 162 1.27 26.53 12.61
N PHE A 163 2.54 26.18 12.54
CA PHE A 163 3.58 26.97 13.19
C PHE A 163 3.84 28.25 12.41
N VAL A 164 4.22 29.31 13.14
CA VAL A 164 4.81 30.50 12.53
C VAL A 164 6.29 30.24 12.26
N THR A 165 6.72 30.52 11.03
CA THR A 165 8.11 30.38 10.59
C THR A 165 8.66 31.73 10.14
N ASP A 166 9.98 31.88 10.25
CA ASP A 166 10.70 32.96 9.58
C ASP A 166 10.88 32.68 8.07
N GLU A 167 11.55 33.60 7.38
CA GLU A 167 11.82 33.50 5.92
C GLU A 167 12.67 32.28 5.53
N ASN A 168 13.40 31.68 6.47
CA ASN A 168 14.25 30.51 6.24
C ASN A 168 13.55 29.20 6.65
N GLY A 169 12.27 29.25 7.05
CA GLY A 169 11.53 28.07 7.51
C GLY A 169 11.88 27.63 8.94
N VAL A 170 12.48 28.52 9.75
CA VAL A 170 12.81 28.25 11.15
C VAL A 170 11.63 28.63 12.04
N LEU A 171 11.28 27.77 12.98
CA LEU A 171 10.13 27.97 13.87
C LEU A 171 10.39 29.12 14.84
N THR A 172 9.46 30.09 14.88
CA THR A 172 9.51 31.22 15.82
C THR A 172 9.08 30.82 17.23
N GLY A 173 8.49 29.63 17.38
CA GLY A 173 7.91 29.13 18.62
C GLY A 173 6.44 29.52 18.83
N GLU A 174 5.82 30.18 17.85
CA GLU A 174 4.42 30.60 17.87
C GLU A 174 3.55 29.75 16.92
N VAL A 175 2.23 29.81 17.10
CA VAL A 175 1.23 29.15 16.24
C VAL A 175 0.42 30.23 15.55
N VAL A 176 0.06 30.00 14.29
CA VAL A 176 -0.80 30.91 13.52
C VAL A 176 -2.16 31.04 14.20
N GLU A 177 -2.56 32.28 14.48
CA GLU A 177 -3.89 32.58 15.04
C GLU A 177 -4.94 32.82 13.94
N PRO A 178 -6.23 32.53 14.21
CA PRO A 178 -6.76 31.93 15.44
C PRO A 178 -6.51 30.42 15.49
N ILE A 179 -6.30 29.89 16.70
CA ILE A 179 -6.14 28.45 16.92
C ILE A 179 -7.44 27.72 16.53
N LEU A 180 -7.31 26.71 15.68
CA LEU A 180 -8.40 25.83 15.26
C LEU A 180 -8.72 24.86 16.40
N TRP A 181 -9.63 25.26 17.26
CA TRP A 181 -10.23 24.41 18.28
C TRP A 181 -11.65 24.86 18.60
N GLY A 182 -12.59 23.92 18.73
CA GLY A 182 -13.98 24.20 19.06
C GLY A 182 -14.62 25.30 18.18
N PRO A 183 -15.09 26.43 18.75
CA PRO A 183 -15.65 27.53 17.96
C PRO A 183 -14.71 28.11 16.89
N GLY A 184 -13.40 28.09 17.11
CA GLY A 184 -12.41 28.57 16.13
C GLY A 184 -12.39 27.67 14.87
N LYS A 185 -12.53 26.36 15.07
CA LYS A 185 -12.65 25.39 13.97
C LYS A 185 -13.96 25.58 13.20
N ALA A 186 -15.07 25.80 13.90
CA ALA A 186 -16.36 26.12 13.26
C ALA A 186 -16.27 27.39 12.41
N ALA A 187 -15.66 28.45 12.93
CA ALA A 187 -15.46 29.71 12.20
C ALA A 187 -14.53 29.54 10.98
N ALA A 188 -13.45 28.76 11.11
CA ALA A 188 -12.55 28.45 10.01
C ALA A 188 -13.27 27.70 8.88
N VAL A 189 -14.12 26.72 9.21
CA VAL A 189 -14.94 26.00 8.22
C VAL A 189 -15.97 26.91 7.57
N GLN A 190 -16.63 27.79 8.32
CA GLN A 190 -17.56 28.77 7.74
C GLN A 190 -16.86 29.72 6.77
N LYS A 191 -15.68 30.22 7.13
CA LYS A 191 -14.87 31.07 6.25
C LYS A 191 -14.48 30.32 4.98
N PHE A 192 -13.94 29.12 5.12
CA PHE A 192 -13.58 28.28 3.97
C PHE A 192 -14.79 28.00 3.08
N ALA A 193 -15.94 27.69 3.67
CA ALA A 193 -17.16 27.44 2.91
C ALA A 193 -17.61 28.67 2.11
N ALA A 194 -17.54 29.86 2.70
CA ALA A 194 -17.84 31.12 2.02
C ALA A 194 -16.86 31.41 0.87
N ASP A 195 -15.56 31.20 1.10
CA ASP A 195 -14.50 31.45 0.11
C ASP A 195 -14.58 30.50 -1.10
N HIS A 196 -15.19 29.32 -0.92
CA HIS A 196 -15.30 28.26 -1.94
C HIS A 196 -16.72 28.01 -2.48
N ASP A 197 -17.69 28.88 -2.16
CA ASP A 197 -19.12 28.73 -2.57
C ASP A 197 -19.73 27.38 -2.18
N ILE A 198 -19.45 26.95 -0.94
CA ILE A 198 -19.95 25.70 -0.35
C ILE A 198 -21.19 25.97 0.49
N ASP A 199 -22.26 25.20 0.27
CA ASP A 199 -23.46 25.24 1.10
C ASP A 199 -23.32 24.29 2.29
N LEU A 200 -23.16 24.85 3.50
CA LEU A 200 -23.05 24.07 4.72
C LEU A 200 -24.33 23.25 5.02
N GLN A 201 -25.51 23.70 4.60
CA GLN A 201 -26.76 22.96 4.83
C GLN A 201 -26.84 21.67 4.03
N ASP A 202 -26.14 21.57 2.90
CA ASP A 202 -26.02 20.33 2.13
C ASP A 202 -24.74 19.54 2.48
N SER A 203 -23.85 20.14 3.26
CA SER A 203 -22.52 19.60 3.59
C SER A 203 -22.53 18.59 4.74
N TYR A 204 -21.43 17.84 4.83
CA TYR A 204 -21.19 16.76 5.79
C TYR A 204 -20.06 17.13 6.75
N PHE A 205 -20.18 16.71 8.00
CA PHE A 205 -19.08 16.81 8.96
C PHE A 205 -18.95 15.54 9.80
N TYR A 206 -17.74 14.99 9.84
CA TYR A 206 -17.38 13.79 10.59
C TYR A 206 -16.44 14.18 11.73
N ALA A 207 -16.81 13.88 12.97
CA ALA A 207 -15.99 14.14 14.16
C ALA A 207 -16.42 13.28 15.36
N ASP A 208 -15.52 13.06 16.32
CA ASP A 208 -15.78 12.33 17.57
C ASP A 208 -15.83 13.25 18.81
N GLY A 209 -15.04 14.33 18.81
CA GLY A 209 -14.76 15.20 19.95
C GLY A 209 -15.87 16.16 20.38
N ASP A 210 -15.88 16.53 21.66
CA ASP A 210 -16.86 17.43 22.28
C ASP A 210 -16.72 18.89 21.79
N GLU A 211 -15.51 19.28 21.38
CA GLU A 211 -15.18 20.57 20.80
C GLU A 211 -15.90 20.79 19.46
N ASP A 212 -16.13 19.70 18.72
CA ASP A 212 -16.69 19.72 17.37
C ASP A 212 -18.22 19.83 17.34
N VAL A 213 -18.86 19.86 18.51
CA VAL A 213 -20.31 20.02 18.64
C VAL A 213 -20.77 21.28 17.93
N ALA A 214 -20.05 22.40 18.04
CA ALA A 214 -20.46 23.66 17.40
C ALA A 214 -20.55 23.51 15.88
N LEU A 215 -19.55 22.91 15.25
CA LEU A 215 -19.53 22.70 13.80
C LEU A 215 -20.56 21.66 13.36
N MET A 216 -20.82 20.62 14.16
CA MET A 216 -21.90 19.66 13.89
C MET A 216 -23.29 20.31 13.82
N HIS A 217 -23.50 21.47 14.48
CA HIS A 217 -24.77 22.21 14.38
C HIS A 217 -24.90 23.03 13.10
N LEU A 218 -23.79 23.33 12.43
CA LEU A 218 -23.77 24.21 11.26
C LEU A 218 -24.05 23.45 9.96
N VAL A 219 -23.65 22.18 9.90
CA VAL A 219 -23.84 21.36 8.71
C VAL A 219 -25.21 20.68 8.70
N GLY A 220 -25.79 20.44 7.52
CA GLY A 220 -27.05 19.69 7.45
C GLY A 220 -26.87 18.17 7.58
N ASN A 221 -25.69 17.64 7.31
CA ASN A 221 -25.37 16.22 7.44
C ASN A 221 -24.30 15.94 8.51
N PRO A 222 -24.58 16.15 9.81
CA PRO A 222 -23.64 15.80 10.88
C PRO A 222 -23.50 14.28 11.01
N ARG A 223 -22.26 13.79 11.15
CA ARG A 223 -21.89 12.37 11.26
C ARG A 223 -20.96 12.15 12.46
N PRO A 224 -21.48 12.21 13.70
CA PRO A 224 -20.71 11.86 14.88
C PRO A 224 -20.09 10.47 14.75
N THR A 225 -18.76 10.38 14.79
CA THR A 225 -17.99 9.17 14.50
C THR A 225 -17.31 8.68 15.76
N ASN A 226 -17.61 7.47 16.22
CA ASN A 226 -17.17 6.96 17.53
C ASN A 226 -17.36 7.93 18.70
N PRO A 227 -18.46 8.72 18.78
CA PRO A 227 -18.54 9.80 19.75
C PRO A 227 -18.60 9.26 21.18
N GLU A 228 -17.97 10.01 22.07
CA GLU A 228 -18.00 9.81 23.52
C GLU A 228 -18.59 11.04 24.22
N GLY A 229 -18.61 11.04 25.56
CA GLY A 229 -18.89 12.23 26.36
C GLY A 229 -20.14 13.04 25.95
N LYS A 230 -19.95 14.35 25.79
CA LYS A 230 -21.00 15.32 25.45
C LYS A 230 -21.49 15.13 24.01
N MET A 231 -20.61 14.88 23.05
CA MET A 231 -20.95 14.64 21.64
C MET A 231 -21.94 13.49 21.51
N ALA A 232 -21.71 12.36 22.19
CA ALA A 232 -22.63 11.22 22.17
C ALA A 232 -23.99 11.52 22.81
N SER A 233 -24.03 12.38 23.83
CA SER A 233 -25.28 12.84 24.46
C SER A 233 -26.05 13.75 23.50
N VAL A 234 -25.38 14.71 22.87
CA VAL A 234 -25.99 15.65 21.91
C VAL A 234 -26.50 14.91 20.67
N ALA A 235 -25.70 14.02 20.09
CA ALA A 235 -26.07 13.23 18.92
C ALA A 235 -27.36 12.43 19.17
N ARG A 236 -27.47 11.76 20.32
CA ARG A 236 -28.69 11.02 20.69
C ARG A 236 -29.90 11.93 20.88
N LYS A 237 -29.73 13.07 21.55
CA LYS A 237 -30.82 14.04 21.76
C LYS A 237 -31.34 14.63 20.45
N ARG A 238 -30.45 14.84 19.47
CA ARG A 238 -30.79 15.42 18.16
C ARG A 238 -31.15 14.40 17.08
N GLY A 239 -31.03 13.11 17.38
CA GLY A 239 -31.24 12.05 16.40
C GLY A 239 -30.19 12.04 15.28
N TRP A 240 -28.99 12.58 15.53
CA TRP A 240 -27.91 12.53 14.54
C TRP A 240 -27.44 11.10 14.30
N PRO A 241 -27.23 10.68 13.05
CA PRO A 241 -26.73 9.34 12.76
C PRO A 241 -25.31 9.14 13.28
N ILE A 242 -25.15 8.22 14.23
CA ILE A 242 -23.85 7.90 14.85
C ILE A 242 -23.16 6.79 14.07
N LEU A 243 -21.91 7.02 13.68
CA LEU A 243 -21.03 6.01 13.08
C LEU A 243 -20.22 5.35 14.19
N ARG A 244 -20.15 4.01 14.20
CA ARG A 244 -19.31 3.27 15.15
C ARG A 244 -18.42 2.28 14.42
N PHE A 245 -17.12 2.50 14.49
CA PHE A 245 -16.09 1.66 13.91
C PHE A 245 -15.28 0.98 15.00
N SER A 246 -15.14 -0.34 14.88
CA SER A 246 -14.31 -1.17 15.77
C SER A 246 -13.17 -1.86 15.03
N SER A 247 -12.94 -1.48 13.77
CA SER A 247 -11.88 -2.04 12.92
C SER A 247 -10.48 -1.63 13.39
N ARG A 248 -10.35 -0.51 14.12
CA ARG A 248 -9.11 0.01 14.71
C ARG A 248 -9.30 0.30 16.20
N GLY A 249 -8.19 0.53 16.94
CA GLY A 249 -8.24 0.98 18.34
C GLY A 249 -7.79 -0.02 19.42
N GLY A 250 -7.11 -1.13 19.07
CA GLY A 250 -6.34 -1.90 20.07
C GLY A 250 -7.12 -2.67 21.13
N GLY A 251 -8.33 -3.14 20.83
CA GLY A 251 -9.12 -3.98 21.76
C GLY A 251 -8.61 -5.43 21.90
N VAL A 252 -8.98 -6.09 23.01
CA VAL A 252 -8.66 -7.50 23.33
C VAL A 252 -8.98 -8.44 22.16
N LEU A 253 -10.08 -8.19 21.45
CA LEU A 253 -10.49 -9.00 20.30
C LEU A 253 -9.46 -8.96 19.15
N GLY A 254 -8.81 -7.82 18.91
CA GLY A 254 -7.77 -7.72 17.89
C GLY A 254 -6.51 -8.50 18.24
N GLN A 255 -6.12 -8.51 19.52
CA GLN A 255 -5.00 -9.32 20.00
C GLN A 255 -5.31 -10.82 19.91
N LEU A 256 -6.53 -11.22 20.30
CA LEU A 256 -7.01 -12.60 20.16
C LEU A 256 -7.02 -13.07 18.70
N ARG A 257 -7.47 -12.23 17.76
CA ARG A 257 -7.43 -12.55 16.31
C ARG A 257 -6.01 -12.77 15.81
N ASN A 258 -5.06 -11.92 16.21
CA ASN A 258 -3.66 -12.08 15.82
C ASN A 258 -3.06 -13.36 16.40
N LEU A 259 -3.33 -13.66 17.68
CA LEU A 259 -2.89 -14.90 18.34
C LEU A 259 -3.52 -16.14 17.68
N ALA A 260 -4.81 -16.11 17.39
CA ALA A 260 -5.50 -17.20 16.70
C ALA A 260 -4.96 -17.40 15.28
N GLY A 261 -4.72 -16.31 14.54
CA GLY A 261 -4.15 -16.32 13.21
C GLY A 261 -2.77 -16.97 13.18
N LEU A 262 -1.85 -16.53 14.04
CA LEU A 262 -0.51 -17.13 14.16
C LEU A 262 -0.57 -18.55 14.72
N GLY A 263 -1.40 -18.80 15.73
CA GLY A 263 -1.60 -20.10 16.35
C GLY A 263 -2.13 -21.15 15.36
N SER A 264 -2.84 -20.74 14.31
CA SER A 264 -3.31 -21.63 13.25
C SER A 264 -2.19 -22.30 12.45
N MET A 265 -0.95 -21.78 12.52
CA MET A 265 0.22 -22.38 11.90
C MET A 265 0.49 -23.81 12.39
N VAL A 266 0.27 -24.07 13.68
CA VAL A 266 0.54 -25.38 14.30
C VAL A 266 -0.37 -26.48 13.75
N PRO A 267 -1.72 -26.37 13.82
CA PRO A 267 -2.60 -27.40 13.27
C PRO A 267 -2.47 -27.53 11.75
N VAL A 268 -2.27 -26.43 11.01
CA VAL A 268 -2.06 -26.51 9.55
C VAL A 268 -0.73 -27.18 9.21
N GLY A 269 0.33 -26.89 9.96
CA GLY A 269 1.63 -27.54 9.83
C GLY A 269 1.57 -29.04 10.14
N ALA A 270 0.87 -29.42 11.21
CA ALA A 270 0.64 -30.83 11.53
C ALA A 270 -0.14 -31.56 10.42
N GLY A 271 -1.18 -30.93 9.88
CA GLY A 271 -1.93 -31.44 8.73
C GLY A 271 -1.07 -31.58 7.46
N ALA A 272 -0.19 -30.61 7.20
CA ALA A 272 0.77 -30.65 6.10
C ALA A 272 1.76 -31.82 6.24
N ILE A 273 2.30 -32.05 7.44
CA ILE A 273 3.18 -33.17 7.73
C ILE A 273 2.42 -34.49 7.54
N GLY A 274 1.24 -34.62 8.12
CA GLY A 274 0.40 -35.82 8.00
C GLY A 274 0.06 -36.14 6.55
N LEU A 275 -0.38 -35.15 5.78
CA LEU A 275 -0.68 -35.32 4.34
C LEU A 275 0.58 -35.67 3.55
N GLY A 276 1.72 -35.06 3.86
CA GLY A 276 3.00 -35.36 3.22
C GLY A 276 3.44 -36.80 3.44
N LEU A 277 3.32 -37.30 4.67
CA LEU A 277 3.65 -38.69 5.04
C LEU A 277 2.68 -39.69 4.40
N LEU A 278 1.37 -39.45 4.50
CA LEU A 278 0.33 -40.33 3.95
C LEU A 278 0.38 -40.42 2.42
N SER A 279 0.77 -39.33 1.76
CA SER A 279 0.89 -39.28 0.30
C SER A 279 2.24 -39.72 -0.25
N GLY A 280 3.24 -39.94 0.62
CA GLY A 280 4.64 -40.12 0.21
C GLY A 280 5.22 -38.91 -0.54
N SER A 281 4.61 -37.74 -0.43
CA SER A 281 4.96 -36.55 -1.21
C SER A 281 5.09 -35.32 -0.32
N ARG A 282 6.34 -34.93 -0.03
CA ARG A 282 6.66 -33.68 0.66
C ARG A 282 5.95 -32.49 0.01
N ARG A 283 5.92 -32.44 -1.32
CA ARG A 283 5.29 -31.36 -2.09
C ARG A 283 3.78 -31.24 -1.83
N ARG A 284 3.05 -32.35 -1.68
CA ARG A 284 1.61 -32.30 -1.32
C ARG A 284 1.41 -31.70 0.07
N GLY A 285 2.27 -32.06 1.04
CA GLY A 285 2.27 -31.45 2.36
C GLY A 285 2.56 -29.94 2.31
N VAL A 286 3.60 -29.52 1.59
CA VAL A 286 3.94 -28.10 1.40
C VAL A 286 2.79 -27.34 0.74
N ASN A 287 2.22 -27.88 -0.34
CA ASN A 287 1.09 -27.25 -1.04
C ASN A 287 -0.15 -27.10 -0.15
N PHE A 288 -0.41 -28.08 0.74
CA PHE A 288 -1.45 -27.94 1.76
C PHE A 288 -1.12 -26.77 2.69
N PHE A 289 0.08 -26.74 3.24
CA PHE A 289 0.49 -25.64 4.13
C PHE A 289 0.34 -24.26 3.46
N THR A 290 0.90 -24.08 2.26
CA THR A 290 0.88 -22.81 1.53
C THR A 290 -0.52 -22.41 1.04
N SER A 291 -1.42 -23.38 0.82
CA SER A 291 -2.81 -23.10 0.43
C SER A 291 -3.70 -22.70 1.59
N TYR A 292 -3.46 -23.23 2.80
CA TYR A 292 -4.36 -23.06 3.94
C TYR A 292 -3.86 -22.04 4.96
N PHE A 293 -2.58 -22.06 5.32
CA PHE A 293 -2.07 -21.21 6.41
C PHE A 293 -2.19 -19.71 6.09
N PRO A 294 -1.69 -19.19 4.95
CA PRO A 294 -1.82 -17.76 4.63
C PRO A 294 -3.28 -17.30 4.58
N HIS A 295 -4.16 -18.11 3.97
CA HIS A 295 -5.58 -17.80 3.88
C HIS A 295 -6.25 -17.75 5.26
N LEU A 296 -5.95 -18.71 6.13
CA LEU A 296 -6.50 -18.77 7.49
C LEU A 296 -5.97 -17.64 8.36
N LEU A 297 -4.67 -17.34 8.27
CA LEU A 297 -4.05 -16.21 8.96
C LEU A 297 -4.74 -14.89 8.57
N LEU A 298 -4.94 -14.63 7.28
CA LEU A 298 -5.62 -13.41 6.81
C LEU A 298 -7.09 -13.40 7.26
N SER A 299 -7.81 -14.50 7.09
CA SER A 299 -9.24 -14.60 7.42
C SER A 299 -9.51 -14.38 8.92
N LEU A 300 -8.71 -15.00 9.81
CA LEU A 300 -8.84 -14.85 11.26
C LEU A 300 -8.52 -13.43 11.72
N ASN A 301 -7.63 -12.74 11.02
CA ASN A 301 -7.35 -11.33 11.25
C ASN A 301 -8.40 -10.39 10.62
N GLY A 302 -9.42 -10.92 9.95
CA GLY A 302 -10.48 -10.14 9.31
C GLY A 302 -10.02 -9.42 8.04
N VAL A 303 -8.94 -9.90 7.43
CA VAL A 303 -8.41 -9.39 6.16
C VAL A 303 -9.17 -10.05 5.01
N ARG A 304 -9.72 -9.22 4.13
CA ARG A 304 -10.41 -9.66 2.92
C ARG A 304 -9.63 -9.19 1.70
N LEU A 305 -9.49 -10.06 0.71
CA LEU A 305 -8.85 -9.72 -0.55
C LEU A 305 -9.93 -9.47 -1.60
N ASN A 306 -9.93 -8.27 -2.17
CA ASN A 306 -10.75 -7.92 -3.32
C ASN A 306 -9.88 -8.07 -4.58
N VAL A 307 -10.12 -9.12 -5.37
CA VAL A 307 -9.19 -9.54 -6.42
C VAL A 307 -9.85 -9.42 -7.79
N ILE A 308 -9.28 -8.58 -8.65
CA ILE A 308 -9.63 -8.45 -10.07
C ILE A 308 -8.59 -9.23 -10.89
N GLY A 309 -9.04 -9.97 -11.92
CA GLY A 309 -8.16 -10.80 -12.76
C GLY A 309 -7.72 -12.12 -12.12
N LYS A 310 -8.48 -12.64 -11.15
CA LYS A 310 -8.13 -13.81 -10.34
C LYS A 310 -7.79 -15.05 -11.18
N GLU A 311 -8.44 -15.22 -12.33
CA GLU A 311 -8.20 -16.30 -13.29
C GLU A 311 -6.74 -16.36 -13.78
N ASN A 312 -6.07 -15.21 -13.88
CA ASN A 312 -4.67 -15.13 -14.32
C ASN A 312 -3.69 -15.82 -13.35
N LEU A 313 -4.10 -16.09 -12.10
CA LEU A 313 -3.30 -16.84 -11.12
C LEU A 313 -3.10 -18.31 -11.52
N THR A 314 -3.98 -18.86 -12.37
CA THR A 314 -4.01 -20.28 -12.72
C THR A 314 -3.93 -20.57 -14.22
N VAL A 315 -4.28 -19.60 -15.08
CA VAL A 315 -4.31 -19.79 -16.55
C VAL A 315 -2.95 -20.23 -17.10
N THR A 316 -1.85 -19.64 -16.63
CA THR A 316 -0.49 -19.98 -17.09
C THR A 316 0.39 -20.33 -15.90
N ARG A 317 0.83 -21.59 -15.83
CA ARG A 317 1.80 -22.09 -14.84
C ARG A 317 2.71 -23.14 -15.48
N PRO A 318 4.00 -23.19 -15.12
CA PRO A 318 4.70 -22.28 -14.19
C PRO A 318 4.84 -20.86 -14.74
N ALA A 319 4.90 -19.87 -13.84
CA ALA A 319 5.12 -18.47 -14.16
C ALA A 319 5.94 -17.79 -13.07
N VAL A 320 6.52 -16.62 -13.37
CA VAL A 320 7.11 -15.72 -12.36
C VAL A 320 6.04 -14.72 -11.92
N PHE A 321 5.44 -14.95 -10.77
CA PHE A 321 4.55 -14.00 -10.11
C PHE A 321 5.37 -12.90 -9.44
N ILE A 322 5.20 -11.66 -9.91
CA ILE A 322 5.84 -10.48 -9.33
C ILE A 322 4.82 -9.63 -8.59
N PHE A 323 5.18 -9.08 -7.43
CA PHE A 323 4.30 -8.23 -6.62
C PHE A 323 5.06 -7.03 -6.04
N ASN A 324 4.42 -5.86 -5.93
CA ASN A 324 5.01 -4.72 -5.24
C ASN A 324 5.10 -5.00 -3.74
N HIS A 325 6.20 -4.59 -3.10
CA HIS A 325 6.51 -5.01 -1.73
C HIS A 325 6.76 -3.82 -0.80
N ARG A 326 5.70 -3.41 -0.11
CA ARG A 326 5.64 -2.24 0.80
C ARG A 326 5.50 -2.66 2.27
N ASN A 327 4.87 -3.80 2.55
CA ASN A 327 4.50 -4.25 3.89
C ASN A 327 4.89 -5.73 4.12
N GLN A 328 5.10 -6.10 5.39
CA GLN A 328 5.40 -7.50 5.77
C GLN A 328 4.28 -8.48 5.42
N VAL A 329 3.07 -7.99 5.18
CA VAL A 329 1.90 -8.81 4.84
C VAL A 329 1.83 -9.14 3.34
N ASP A 330 2.55 -8.43 2.46
CA ASP A 330 2.46 -8.64 1.00
C ASP A 330 2.88 -10.05 0.57
N PRO A 331 3.96 -10.67 1.10
CA PRO A 331 4.28 -12.05 0.80
C PRO A 331 3.19 -13.03 1.27
N VAL A 332 2.51 -12.74 2.38
CA VAL A 332 1.40 -13.56 2.90
C VAL A 332 0.17 -13.45 2.00
N ILE A 333 -0.16 -12.23 1.55
CA ILE A 333 -1.23 -11.97 0.57
C ILE A 333 -0.94 -12.72 -0.71
N THR A 334 0.27 -12.58 -1.25
CA THR A 334 0.68 -13.25 -2.49
C THR A 334 0.65 -14.77 -2.36
N ALA A 335 1.13 -15.32 -1.24
CA ALA A 335 1.02 -16.75 -0.96
C ALA A 335 -0.44 -17.23 -0.89
N SER A 336 -1.34 -16.44 -0.30
CA SER A 336 -2.78 -16.75 -0.26
C SER A 336 -3.45 -16.69 -1.64
N LEU A 337 -2.91 -15.91 -2.59
CA LEU A 337 -3.40 -15.81 -3.97
C LEU A 337 -2.88 -16.96 -4.83
N VAL A 338 -1.57 -17.23 -4.80
CA VAL A 338 -0.92 -18.25 -5.64
C VAL A 338 -1.20 -19.67 -5.10
N ARG A 339 -1.39 -19.83 -3.78
CA ARG A 339 -1.78 -21.07 -3.07
C ARG A 339 -0.76 -22.21 -3.13
N ASP A 340 -0.54 -22.81 -4.29
CA ASP A 340 0.23 -24.05 -4.46
C ASP A 340 1.25 -24.00 -5.61
N ASN A 341 2.14 -25.00 -5.66
CA ASN A 341 3.11 -25.21 -6.74
C ASN A 341 3.98 -24.00 -7.03
N TRP A 342 4.46 -23.34 -5.97
CA TRP A 342 5.37 -22.21 -6.06
C TRP A 342 6.54 -22.32 -5.08
N ILE A 343 7.57 -21.53 -5.36
CA ILE A 343 8.72 -21.26 -4.48
C ILE A 343 8.92 -19.75 -4.36
N SER A 344 9.48 -19.28 -3.25
CA SER A 344 9.90 -17.89 -3.12
C SER A 344 11.39 -17.73 -3.38
N VAL A 345 11.76 -16.51 -3.74
CA VAL A 345 13.16 -16.06 -3.80
C VAL A 345 13.32 -14.89 -2.85
N GLY A 346 14.34 -14.90 -2.00
CA GLY A 346 14.61 -13.76 -1.12
C GLY A 346 16.04 -13.72 -0.63
N LYS A 347 16.32 -12.77 0.26
CA LYS A 347 17.69 -12.44 0.64
C LYS A 347 18.30 -13.49 1.58
N ARG A 348 19.61 -13.69 1.47
CA ARG A 348 20.38 -14.64 2.29
C ARG A 348 20.21 -14.44 3.79
N GLU A 349 20.09 -13.20 4.27
CA GLU A 349 19.98 -12.89 5.70
C GLU A 349 18.69 -13.44 6.34
N LEU A 350 17.64 -13.63 5.54
CA LEU A 350 16.38 -14.23 6.01
C LEU A 350 16.56 -15.68 6.46
N GLU A 351 17.62 -16.36 6.00
CA GLU A 351 17.92 -17.73 6.43
C GLU A 351 18.20 -17.81 7.94
N ARG A 352 18.72 -16.72 8.53
CA ARG A 352 19.07 -16.63 9.96
C ARG A 352 17.91 -16.15 10.84
N ASP A 353 16.81 -15.70 10.24
CA ASP A 353 15.64 -15.25 10.99
C ASP A 353 14.92 -16.45 11.64
N PRO A 354 14.55 -16.37 12.93
CA PRO A 354 13.97 -17.50 13.66
C PRO A 354 12.58 -17.92 13.16
N ILE A 355 11.90 -17.10 12.37
CA ILE A 355 10.58 -17.39 11.79
C ILE A 355 10.71 -17.61 10.28
N ALA A 356 11.29 -16.66 9.55
CA ALA A 356 11.39 -16.70 8.10
C ALA A 356 12.34 -17.79 7.59
N GLY A 357 13.42 -18.11 8.32
CA GLY A 357 14.36 -19.16 7.96
C GLY A 357 13.71 -20.54 7.92
N PRO A 358 13.11 -21.04 9.03
CA PRO A 358 12.39 -22.32 9.05
C PRO A 358 11.25 -22.38 8.04
N LEU A 359 10.46 -21.31 7.90
CA LEU A 359 9.35 -21.24 6.95
C LEU A 359 9.84 -21.27 5.49
N GLY A 360 10.93 -20.57 5.20
CA GLY A 360 11.59 -20.59 3.89
C GLY A 360 12.08 -22.00 3.53
N LYS A 361 12.69 -22.72 4.47
CA LYS A 361 13.12 -24.12 4.25
C LYS A 361 11.93 -25.05 3.99
N LEU A 362 10.82 -24.86 4.72
CA LEU A 362 9.58 -25.61 4.51
C LEU A 362 9.02 -25.37 3.09
N THR A 363 9.00 -24.11 2.66
CA THR A 363 8.42 -23.68 1.37
C THR A 363 9.39 -23.73 0.19
N GLU A 364 10.59 -24.30 0.39
CA GLU A 364 11.64 -24.41 -0.64
C GLU A 364 12.05 -23.04 -1.23
N MET A 365 12.18 -22.05 -0.36
CA MET A 365 12.69 -20.72 -0.69
C MET A 365 14.15 -20.79 -1.18
N VAL A 366 14.46 -20.07 -2.27
CA VAL A 366 15.84 -19.85 -2.73
C VAL A 366 16.39 -18.60 -2.03
N PHE A 367 17.43 -18.79 -1.23
CA PHE A 367 18.12 -17.70 -0.53
C PHE A 367 19.29 -17.21 -1.39
N ILE A 368 19.18 -15.99 -1.91
CA ILE A 368 20.17 -15.37 -2.81
C ILE A 368 21.02 -14.37 -2.04
N ASP A 369 22.34 -14.52 -2.15
CA ASP A 369 23.29 -13.44 -1.89
C ASP A 369 23.40 -12.58 -3.16
N ARG A 370 23.05 -11.30 -3.04
CA ARG A 370 22.98 -10.39 -4.19
C ARG A 370 24.28 -9.62 -4.39
N ASP A 371 25.17 -9.66 -3.41
CA ASP A 371 26.47 -9.00 -3.45
C ASP A 371 27.53 -9.93 -4.06
N ASP A 372 27.23 -11.24 -4.16
CA ASP A 372 28.03 -12.23 -4.86
C ASP A 372 27.42 -12.63 -6.22
N ALA A 373 28.10 -12.25 -7.29
CA ALA A 373 27.70 -12.56 -8.66
C ALA A 373 27.70 -14.07 -8.97
N VAL A 374 28.55 -14.86 -8.32
CA VAL A 374 28.64 -16.32 -8.54
C VAL A 374 27.43 -17.00 -7.90
N SER A 375 27.17 -16.71 -6.62
CA SER A 375 25.96 -17.19 -5.93
C SER A 375 24.67 -16.79 -6.66
N ALA A 376 24.63 -15.58 -7.23
CA ALA A 376 23.49 -15.14 -8.03
C ALA A 376 23.26 -16.04 -9.26
N VAL A 377 24.30 -16.47 -9.97
CA VAL A 377 24.16 -17.36 -11.14
C VAL A 377 23.72 -18.77 -10.73
N GLU A 378 24.32 -19.35 -9.68
CA GLU A 378 23.91 -20.67 -9.17
C GLU A 378 22.44 -20.69 -8.76
N SER A 379 21.97 -19.62 -8.11
CA SER A 379 20.57 -19.50 -7.72
C SER A 379 19.61 -19.44 -8.93
N LEU A 380 20.04 -18.92 -10.09
CA LEU A 380 19.24 -18.95 -11.31
C LEU A 380 19.06 -20.39 -11.81
N HIS A 381 20.12 -21.21 -11.77
CA HIS A 381 20.05 -22.62 -12.16
C HIS A 381 19.10 -23.40 -11.24
N GLU A 382 19.15 -23.16 -9.93
CA GLU A 382 18.21 -23.78 -8.99
C GLU A 382 16.75 -23.42 -9.29
N VAL A 383 16.49 -22.16 -9.61
CA VAL A 383 15.14 -21.69 -9.96
C VAL A 383 14.69 -22.30 -11.28
N GLU A 384 15.56 -22.38 -12.29
CA GLU A 384 15.27 -23.02 -13.57
C GLU A 384 14.89 -24.50 -13.40
N GLU A 385 15.68 -25.25 -12.63
CA GLU A 385 15.39 -26.67 -12.36
C GLU A 385 14.06 -26.88 -11.62
N ARG A 386 13.70 -25.95 -10.72
CA ARG A 386 12.40 -25.97 -10.02
C ARG A 386 11.26 -25.60 -10.96
N ALA A 387 11.46 -24.63 -11.86
CA ALA A 387 10.49 -24.26 -12.88
C ALA A 387 10.22 -25.41 -13.85
N LYS A 388 11.25 -26.16 -14.28
CA LYS A 388 11.10 -27.38 -15.10
C LYS A 388 10.24 -28.46 -14.42
N ARG A 389 10.17 -28.48 -13.09
CA ARG A 389 9.30 -29.38 -12.30
C ARG A 389 7.87 -28.84 -12.15
N GLY A 390 7.53 -27.76 -12.85
CA GLY A 390 6.22 -27.12 -12.82
C GLY A 390 6.02 -26.12 -11.68
N LEU A 391 7.09 -25.70 -11.00
CA LEU A 391 6.99 -24.76 -9.88
C LEU A 391 7.06 -23.31 -10.36
N SER A 392 6.07 -22.52 -9.99
CA SER A 392 6.07 -21.08 -10.21
C SER A 392 7.03 -20.39 -9.24
N VAL A 393 7.46 -19.17 -9.59
CA VAL A 393 8.35 -18.36 -8.77
C VAL A 393 7.57 -17.15 -8.25
N VAL A 394 7.65 -16.88 -6.95
CA VAL A 394 7.05 -15.69 -6.34
C VAL A 394 8.17 -14.77 -5.85
N ILE A 395 8.22 -13.53 -6.35
CA ILE A 395 9.33 -12.61 -6.06
C ILE A 395 8.89 -11.14 -6.10
N ALA A 396 9.38 -10.34 -5.16
CA ALA A 396 9.23 -8.89 -5.19
C ALA A 396 10.35 -8.26 -6.04
N PRO A 397 10.03 -7.55 -7.15
CA PRO A 397 11.04 -7.07 -8.07
C PRO A 397 11.83 -5.86 -7.57
N GLU A 398 11.34 -5.14 -6.55
CA GLU A 398 12.05 -4.03 -5.90
C GLU A 398 13.26 -4.50 -5.09
N GLY A 399 13.23 -5.76 -4.63
CA GLY A 399 14.29 -6.41 -3.87
C GLY A 399 14.38 -6.01 -2.38
N THR A 400 13.85 -4.85 -2.00
CA THR A 400 13.70 -4.37 -0.62
C THR A 400 12.46 -3.50 -0.52
N ARG A 401 11.87 -3.42 0.68
CA ARG A 401 10.78 -2.48 0.97
C ARG A 401 11.31 -1.04 0.91
N VAL A 402 10.83 -0.24 -0.04
CA VAL A 402 11.24 1.17 -0.19
C VAL A 402 10.33 2.07 0.66
N ASP A 403 10.89 3.10 1.29
CA ASP A 403 10.17 4.13 2.07
C ASP A 403 9.50 5.16 1.15
N THR A 404 8.66 4.70 0.21
CA THR A 404 7.99 5.56 -0.76
C THR A 404 6.49 5.30 -0.81
N THR A 405 5.74 6.34 -1.18
CA THR A 405 4.30 6.27 -1.51
C THR A 405 4.05 5.51 -2.82
N GLU A 406 5.07 5.45 -3.68
CA GLU A 406 5.08 4.79 -4.99
C GLU A 406 5.88 3.48 -5.00
N VAL A 407 5.73 2.72 -6.09
CA VAL A 407 6.52 1.50 -6.36
C VAL A 407 7.95 1.87 -6.74
N GLY A 408 8.93 1.30 -6.05
CA GLY A 408 10.35 1.55 -6.28
C GLY A 408 10.88 1.05 -7.63
N PRO A 409 12.17 1.28 -7.93
CA PRO A 409 12.78 0.76 -9.15
C PRO A 409 12.88 -0.77 -9.11
N PHE A 410 12.50 -1.41 -10.22
CA PHE A 410 12.57 -2.85 -10.37
C PHE A 410 13.99 -3.32 -10.71
N LYS A 411 14.46 -4.35 -10.01
CA LYS A 411 15.76 -5.00 -10.21
C LYS A 411 15.68 -5.99 -11.37
N LYS A 412 16.80 -6.20 -12.07
CA LYS A 412 16.88 -7.10 -13.24
C LYS A 412 16.72 -8.59 -12.91
N GLY A 413 17.05 -9.01 -11.69
CA GLY A 413 17.07 -10.43 -11.26
C GLY A 413 15.78 -11.21 -11.56
N PRO A 414 14.61 -10.80 -11.04
CA PRO A 414 13.33 -11.44 -11.32
C PRO A 414 13.04 -11.69 -12.81
N PHE A 415 13.39 -10.73 -13.65
CA PHE A 415 13.13 -10.79 -15.09
C PHE A 415 14.12 -11.69 -15.81
N ARG A 416 15.38 -11.72 -15.36
CA ARG A 416 16.37 -12.69 -15.83
C ARG A 416 16.02 -14.12 -15.44
N ILE A 417 15.41 -14.32 -14.27
CA ILE A 417 14.86 -15.63 -13.86
C ILE A 417 13.80 -16.08 -14.88
N ALA A 418 12.84 -15.21 -15.21
CA ALA A 418 11.80 -15.53 -16.20
C ALA A 418 12.40 -15.89 -17.57
N MET A 419 13.36 -15.09 -18.06
CA MET A 419 14.04 -15.33 -19.33
C MET A 419 14.84 -16.64 -19.33
N ALA A 420 15.60 -16.92 -18.27
CA ALA A 420 16.42 -18.14 -18.16
C ALA A 420 15.55 -19.40 -18.09
N ALA A 421 14.45 -19.34 -17.33
CA ALA A 421 13.51 -20.45 -17.21
C ALA A 421 12.55 -20.57 -18.41
N GLY A 422 12.49 -19.57 -19.30
CA GLY A 422 11.56 -19.56 -20.44
C GLY A 422 10.09 -19.55 -20.02
N ILE A 423 9.77 -18.96 -18.87
CA ILE A 423 8.40 -18.90 -18.32
C ILE A 423 7.91 -17.45 -18.24
N PRO A 424 6.61 -17.20 -18.44
CA PRO A 424 6.10 -15.83 -18.50
C PRO A 424 6.01 -15.19 -17.11
N ILE A 425 5.83 -13.87 -17.10
CA ILE A 425 5.72 -13.06 -15.89
C ILE A 425 4.25 -12.71 -15.65
N VAL A 426 3.75 -12.89 -14.43
CA VAL A 426 2.38 -12.49 -14.03
C VAL A 426 2.47 -11.35 -13.01
N PRO A 427 2.10 -10.11 -13.40
CA PRO A 427 2.08 -8.98 -12.49
C PRO A 427 0.90 -9.04 -11.49
N ILE A 428 1.22 -8.89 -10.21
CA ILE A 428 0.26 -8.73 -9.11
C ILE A 428 0.47 -7.34 -8.52
N VAL A 429 -0.51 -6.46 -8.66
CA VAL A 429 -0.50 -5.12 -8.06
C VAL A 429 -1.34 -5.15 -6.79
N ILE A 430 -0.73 -4.83 -5.66
CA ILE A 430 -1.35 -4.76 -4.33
C ILE A 430 -1.48 -3.29 -3.93
N ARG A 431 -2.70 -2.86 -3.64
CA ARG A 431 -2.97 -1.53 -3.07
C ARG A 431 -3.35 -1.68 -1.60
N ASN A 432 -3.26 -0.59 -0.85
CA ASN A 432 -3.84 -0.42 0.49
C ASN A 432 -3.50 -1.46 1.58
N ALA A 433 -2.42 -2.24 1.42
CA ALA A 433 -1.97 -3.21 2.43
C ALA A 433 -1.54 -2.55 3.75
N GLU A 434 -1.09 -1.28 3.70
CA GLU A 434 -0.70 -0.46 4.85
C GLU A 434 -1.85 -0.19 5.83
N VAL A 435 -3.09 -0.26 5.34
CA VAL A 435 -4.29 -0.16 6.15
C VAL A 435 -4.40 -1.38 7.06
N VAL A 436 -4.05 -2.56 6.56
CA VAL A 436 -4.16 -3.83 7.30
C VAL A 436 -2.96 -4.06 8.22
N ALA A 437 -1.74 -3.80 7.76
CA ALA A 437 -0.54 -3.96 8.59
C ALA A 437 0.44 -2.81 8.32
N ALA A 438 0.97 -2.17 9.37
CA ALA A 438 2.07 -1.22 9.17
C ALA A 438 3.31 -1.92 8.61
N ARG A 439 4.23 -1.14 8.03
CA ARG A 439 5.42 -1.61 7.31
C ARG A 439 6.14 -2.77 8.01
N ASP A 440 6.40 -2.64 9.31
CA ASP A 440 7.14 -3.61 10.14
C ASP A 440 6.27 -4.33 11.18
N SER A 441 4.95 -4.31 10.99
CA SER A 441 4.02 -4.94 11.92
C SER A 441 3.98 -6.45 11.73
N MET A 442 4.12 -7.19 12.83
CA MET A 442 3.85 -8.63 12.88
C MET A 442 2.36 -8.95 13.13
N SER A 443 1.54 -7.92 13.33
CA SER A 443 0.09 -8.02 13.50
C SER A 443 -0.67 -7.34 12.36
N ALA A 444 -1.84 -7.88 12.06
CA ALA A 444 -2.78 -7.37 11.07
C ALA A 444 -4.06 -6.87 11.75
N ASN A 445 -4.69 -5.89 11.12
CA ASN A 445 -6.00 -5.35 11.48
C ASN A 445 -7.03 -5.75 10.41
N PRO A 446 -8.31 -5.91 10.78
CA PRO A 446 -9.37 -6.17 9.82
C PRO A 446 -9.41 -5.09 8.73
N GLY A 447 -9.64 -5.49 7.48
CA GLY A 447 -9.67 -4.56 6.37
C GLY A 447 -9.78 -5.28 5.04
N THR A 448 -9.97 -4.50 3.98
CA THR A 448 -9.95 -5.00 2.61
C THR A 448 -8.65 -4.55 1.95
N VAL A 449 -7.98 -5.47 1.27
CA VAL A 449 -6.83 -5.21 0.41
C VAL A 449 -7.26 -5.44 -1.03
N ASP A 450 -7.06 -4.43 -1.88
CA ASP A 450 -7.37 -4.54 -3.29
C ASP A 450 -6.16 -5.10 -4.05
N VAL A 451 -6.42 -6.06 -4.94
CA VAL A 451 -5.41 -6.74 -5.75
C VAL A 451 -5.86 -6.81 -7.20
N ALA A 452 -4.97 -6.44 -8.11
CA ALA A 452 -5.13 -6.62 -9.55
C ALA A 452 -4.09 -7.64 -10.05
N VAL A 453 -4.54 -8.73 -10.69
CA VAL A 453 -3.66 -9.78 -11.25
C VAL A 453 -3.72 -9.75 -12.77
N PHE A 454 -2.69 -9.19 -13.40
CA PHE A 454 -2.64 -9.02 -14.84
C PHE A 454 -2.37 -10.32 -15.60
N PRO A 455 -2.76 -10.40 -16.89
CA PRO A 455 -2.41 -11.52 -17.75
C PRO A 455 -0.90 -11.76 -17.82
N ALA A 456 -0.54 -13.01 -18.12
CA ALA A 456 0.85 -13.42 -18.28
C ALA A 456 1.53 -12.66 -19.43
N ILE A 457 2.73 -12.15 -19.16
CA ILE A 457 3.60 -11.44 -20.10
C ILE A 457 4.60 -12.45 -20.66
N PRO A 458 4.54 -12.79 -21.96
CA PRO A 458 5.52 -13.64 -22.60
C PRO A 458 6.92 -13.00 -22.57
N VAL A 459 7.94 -13.83 -22.47
CA VAL A 459 9.35 -13.40 -22.42
C VAL A 459 10.16 -13.85 -23.65
N ASP A 460 9.49 -14.44 -24.65
CA ASP A 460 10.14 -15.02 -25.83
C ASP A 460 10.95 -13.99 -26.66
N ASP A 461 10.52 -12.73 -26.64
CA ASP A 461 11.15 -11.62 -27.35
C ASP A 461 12.04 -10.73 -26.46
N TRP A 462 12.32 -11.16 -25.23
CA TRP A 462 13.16 -10.43 -24.29
C TRP A 462 14.63 -10.79 -24.52
N THR A 463 15.48 -9.77 -24.59
CA THR A 463 16.93 -9.91 -24.74
C THR A 463 17.64 -9.06 -23.71
N VAL A 464 18.93 -9.31 -23.48
CA VAL A 464 19.72 -8.48 -22.55
C VAL A 464 19.71 -7.01 -22.95
N ASP A 465 19.65 -6.73 -24.25
CA ASP A 465 19.66 -5.38 -24.82
C ASP A 465 18.35 -4.63 -24.55
N ASN A 466 17.18 -5.28 -24.67
CA ASN A 466 15.88 -4.65 -24.47
C ASN A 466 15.33 -4.79 -23.03
N LEU A 467 16.03 -5.52 -22.16
CA LEU A 467 15.58 -5.87 -20.82
C LEU A 467 15.23 -4.65 -19.97
N SER A 468 16.03 -3.59 -20.03
CA SER A 468 15.79 -2.39 -19.22
C SER A 468 14.48 -1.70 -19.61
N ASP A 469 14.18 -1.65 -20.92
CA ASP A 469 12.95 -1.06 -21.44
C ASP A 469 11.73 -1.92 -21.08
N ARG A 470 11.84 -3.25 -21.18
CA ARG A 470 10.78 -4.17 -20.75
C ARG A 470 10.47 -4.06 -19.27
N ILE A 471 11.50 -3.95 -18.43
CA ILE A 471 11.33 -3.73 -16.99
C ILE A 471 10.63 -2.39 -16.72
N ALA A 472 10.99 -1.34 -17.45
CA ALA A 472 10.34 -0.04 -17.33
C ALA A 472 8.86 -0.08 -17.75
N GLU A 473 8.51 -0.78 -18.83
CA GLU A 473 7.12 -1.00 -19.24
C GLU A 473 6.31 -1.73 -18.15
N VAL A 474 6.88 -2.80 -17.58
CA VAL A 474 6.23 -3.55 -16.48
C VAL A 474 6.12 -2.69 -15.23
N ARG A 475 7.11 -1.87 -14.88
CA ARG A 475 7.00 -0.94 -13.75
C ARG A 475 5.91 0.12 -14.00
N GLN A 476 5.82 0.65 -15.22
CA GLN A 476 4.80 1.64 -15.56
C GLN A 476 3.38 1.09 -15.40
N LEU A 477 3.16 -0.20 -15.72
CA LEU A 477 1.88 -0.88 -15.43
C LEU A 477 1.48 -0.74 -13.95
N TYR A 478 2.42 -0.92 -13.02
CA TYR A 478 2.13 -0.79 -11.58
C TYR A 478 1.77 0.65 -11.21
N LEU A 479 2.51 1.62 -11.75
CA LEU A 479 2.27 3.03 -11.49
C LEU A 479 0.90 3.47 -12.02
N ASP A 480 0.60 3.13 -13.27
CA ASP A 480 -0.67 3.46 -13.93
C ASP A 480 -1.84 2.83 -13.16
N THR A 481 -1.72 1.55 -12.76
CA THR A 481 -2.76 0.85 -11.99
C THR A 481 -2.98 1.44 -10.60
N LEU A 482 -1.91 1.90 -9.94
CA LEU A 482 -2.03 2.51 -8.61
C LEU A 482 -2.60 3.93 -8.68
N ALA A 483 -2.30 4.66 -9.77
CA ALA A 483 -2.82 5.99 -10.02
C ALA A 483 -4.30 5.95 -10.45
N ASP A 484 -4.66 5.02 -11.33
CA ASP A 484 -6.02 4.81 -11.83
C ASP A 484 -6.42 3.34 -11.63
N TRP A 485 -7.08 3.08 -10.51
CA TRP A 485 -7.35 1.70 -10.09
C TRP A 485 -8.58 1.12 -10.78
N PRO A 486 -8.49 -0.08 -11.38
CA PRO A 486 -9.61 -0.71 -12.05
C PRO A 486 -10.80 -0.98 -11.12
N VAL A 487 -12.00 -0.78 -11.66
CA VAL A 487 -13.26 -1.19 -11.03
C VAL A 487 -13.83 -2.34 -11.85
N ASP A 488 -14.13 -3.45 -11.18
CA ASP A 488 -14.70 -4.71 -11.72
C ASP A 488 -13.82 -5.51 -12.71
N GLU A 489 -13.21 -4.85 -13.69
CA GLU A 489 -12.39 -5.48 -14.74
C GLU A 489 -11.03 -4.81 -14.91
N LEU A 490 -10.03 -5.57 -15.38
CA LEU A 490 -8.70 -5.02 -15.66
C LEU A 490 -8.72 -4.17 -16.94
N PRO A 491 -7.95 -3.06 -16.99
CA PRO A 491 -7.78 -2.34 -18.22
C PRO A 491 -7.05 -3.24 -19.23
N PRO A 492 -7.38 -3.14 -20.54
CA PRO A 492 -6.63 -3.85 -21.56
C PRO A 492 -5.19 -3.36 -21.54
N TRP A 493 -4.28 -4.24 -21.13
CA TRP A 493 -2.85 -3.94 -21.09
C TRP A 493 -2.11 -4.79 -22.11
N ARG A 494 -1.28 -4.13 -22.93
CA ARG A 494 -0.33 -4.79 -23.83
C ARG A 494 1.01 -4.07 -23.74
N PRO A 495 2.14 -4.81 -23.76
CA PRO A 495 3.46 -4.20 -23.84
C PRO A 495 3.54 -3.30 -25.08
N LYS A 496 4.04 -2.07 -24.93
CA LYS A 496 4.22 -1.14 -26.07
C LYS A 496 5.16 -1.74 -27.12
N SER A 497 6.13 -2.52 -26.67
CA SER A 497 7.02 -3.31 -27.51
C SER A 497 6.33 -4.31 -28.44
N ALA A 498 5.22 -4.92 -28.00
CA ALA A 498 4.53 -5.96 -28.77
C ALA A 498 3.82 -5.40 -30.01
N ALA A 499 3.69 -4.07 -30.11
CA ALA A 499 3.05 -3.38 -31.23
C ALA A 499 3.98 -3.14 -32.44
N LYS A 500 5.26 -3.55 -32.40
CA LYS A 500 6.14 -3.52 -33.58
C LYS A 500 6.35 -4.94 -34.13
N PRO A 501 5.61 -5.37 -35.17
CA PRO A 501 6.08 -6.44 -36.02
C PRO A 501 7.43 -5.98 -36.60
N SER A 502 8.47 -6.79 -36.45
CA SER A 502 9.73 -6.55 -37.12
C SER A 502 9.53 -6.62 -38.63
N ALA A 503 9.26 -5.46 -39.26
CA ALA A 503 9.50 -5.31 -40.68
C ALA A 503 11.01 -5.30 -40.87
N LYS A 504 11.62 -6.49 -40.92
CA LYS A 504 12.90 -6.66 -41.60
C LYS A 504 12.67 -6.15 -43.02
N LYS A 505 13.04 -4.88 -43.27
CA LYS A 505 13.25 -4.39 -44.63
C LYS A 505 14.30 -5.30 -45.23
N SER A 506 13.86 -6.23 -46.06
CA SER A 506 14.71 -6.98 -46.97
C SER A 506 15.52 -5.95 -47.76
N ALA A 507 16.81 -5.83 -47.45
CA ALA A 507 17.73 -5.10 -48.28
C ALA A 507 17.66 -5.71 -49.68
N LYS A 508 17.09 -4.97 -50.63
CA LYS A 508 17.08 -5.30 -52.06
C LYS A 508 18.55 -5.52 -52.47
N LYS A 509 18.95 -6.77 -52.70
CA LYS A 509 20.17 -7.09 -53.46
C LYS A 509 19.97 -6.57 -54.87
N THR A 510 20.62 -5.46 -55.21
CA THR A 510 20.77 -5.00 -56.59
C THR A 510 21.61 -6.02 -57.35
N ALA A 511 20.96 -6.72 -58.27
CA ALA A 511 21.61 -7.66 -59.17
C ALA A 511 22.57 -6.92 -60.11
N LYS A 512 23.87 -7.19 -59.99
CA LYS A 512 24.88 -6.78 -60.98
C LYS A 512 24.93 -7.85 -62.07
N LYS A 513 24.36 -7.55 -63.24
CA LYS A 513 24.44 -8.37 -64.47
C LYS A 513 25.91 -8.54 -64.88
N THR A 514 26.38 -9.78 -64.93
CA THR A 514 27.63 -10.19 -65.59
C THR A 514 27.45 -10.17 -67.11
N ARG A 515 28.43 -9.61 -67.83
CA ARG A 515 28.57 -9.75 -69.29
C ARG A 515 29.55 -10.89 -69.57
N ALA A 516 29.16 -11.78 -70.48
CA ALA A 516 29.82 -13.03 -70.82
C ALA A 516 31.14 -12.85 -71.59
N HIS A 517 32.10 -13.76 -71.39
CA HIS A 517 33.10 -14.10 -72.39
C HIS A 517 33.12 -15.62 -72.61
N LYS A 518 33.00 -15.99 -73.89
CA LYS A 518 33.03 -17.34 -74.49
C LYS A 518 34.36 -18.07 -74.23
N ALA A 519 34.28 -19.38 -74.00
CA ALA A 519 35.37 -20.34 -74.21
C ALA A 519 35.59 -20.59 -75.73
N PRO A 520 36.73 -21.19 -76.13
CA PRO A 520 36.72 -22.64 -76.25
C PRO A 520 38.03 -23.34 -75.82
N ALA A 521 37.88 -24.62 -75.48
CA ALA A 521 38.95 -25.56 -75.14
C ALA A 521 39.68 -26.10 -76.38
N ASN A 522 40.97 -26.43 -76.23
CA ASN A 522 41.58 -27.60 -76.86
C ASN A 522 42.92 -27.99 -76.20
N THR A 523 43.12 -29.31 -76.17
CA THR A 523 44.08 -30.21 -75.50
C THR A 523 45.57 -29.98 -75.82
N PRO A 524 46.54 -30.40 -74.97
CA PRO A 524 47.97 -30.40 -75.33
C PRO A 524 48.47 -31.74 -75.91
N PRO A 525 49.61 -31.72 -76.64
CA PRO A 525 50.60 -32.79 -76.45
C PRO A 525 52.08 -32.33 -76.42
N SER A 526 52.81 -32.99 -75.51
CA SER A 526 54.22 -33.44 -75.48
C SER A 526 55.44 -32.56 -75.87
N ALA A 527 56.48 -32.76 -75.05
CA ALA A 527 57.94 -32.71 -75.29
C ALA A 527 58.69 -31.37 -75.10
N GLY A 528 59.67 -31.38 -74.17
CA GLY A 528 60.63 -30.28 -73.89
C GLY A 528 61.82 -30.26 -74.87
N PRO A 529 63.06 -29.93 -74.48
CA PRO A 529 63.58 -29.21 -73.30
C PRO A 529 64.57 -28.06 -73.70
N LYS A 530 65.36 -27.58 -72.73
CA LYS A 530 66.53 -26.66 -72.81
C LYS A 530 66.16 -25.17 -72.72
N GLY A 531 66.79 -24.33 -71.92
CA GLY A 531 67.98 -24.45 -71.08
C GLY A 531 68.54 -23.03 -70.86
N GLY A 532 69.34 -22.85 -69.82
CA GLY A 532 70.40 -21.85 -69.81
C GLY A 532 70.13 -20.54 -69.06
N GLN A 533 70.87 -20.44 -67.95
CA GLN A 533 71.36 -19.27 -67.22
C GLN A 533 70.45 -18.61 -66.19
#